data_AF-A0A2P5XA77-F1
#
_entry.id   AF-A0A2P5XA77-F1
#
_cell.length_a   1.000
_cell.length_b   1.000
_cell.length_c   1.000
_cell.angle_alpha   90.00
_cell.angle_beta   90.00
_cell.angle_gamma   90.00
#
_symmetry.space_group_name_H-M   'P 1'
#
loop_
_entity.id
_entity.type
_entity.pdbx_description
1 polymer ?
#
loop_
_entity_poly.entity_id
_entity_poly.type
_entity_poly.pdbx_seq_one_letter_code
_entity_poly.pdbx_strand_id
1 'polypeptide(L)'
;MTTPNESPKDKPSSKQMICENESSTTKKNDEGDNVGGGVESVDGQNMSIDDANETGIDDPKGQGSSSRKRGSTIDVAIQIGSGSGSGSNARKKREMEIPRGEPTCYVCSKNFTSWKAVFGHLKSHQRETPGALPPPTFTPTEGSPENNNDDETNPREQLAPTLLNLALETMQKMSEDSNMSVVHRPSSAFNSPFWTTNSGAPVWNNNSSLTVGARAFFTKPGGANFDRERIPERVVHARGASAKGFFEVTHDISHLTCADFLRGPGVQTPLIGNFDLVGNNFPVFFIRDGMKFPDMVHALKPSPKSHIQENWRILDFFSHHPESLHMFTFLFDDIGILQDYRHMDGSGVHTYTLINKTGKEHYVKFHWKPTCGVKNLLEDEAITVGGANHSHATQDLSDSIAAGNYPEWKLFIQVMDPADEDRFDFDPLDVTKTWPEDILPLQPVGQMVLSKNIDNFFAENEQLAFCPSIIVPANAPKCVYHNNHHEGFMNFMHRDEEVNYFSSRFDPARHAEKYPIPTAICSGKRDKCIIEKENNFKQPGERYRSFAPDRQERFVKRWIEALSDPRVTYEIRSIWVSYWSQTDKSLGQKLSSCLSVRPSY
;
A
#
# COMPACT_ATOMS: atom_id res chain seq x y z
N MET A 1 38.70 8.42 49.87
CA MET A 1 38.16 8.68 51.21
C MET A 1 36.70 8.24 51.22
N THR A 2 36.48 7.12 51.91
CA THR A 2 35.24 6.60 52.53
C THR A 2 33.94 6.53 51.72
N THR A 3 33.70 5.34 51.15
CA THR A 3 32.44 4.56 51.27
C THR A 3 32.35 3.90 52.68
N PRO A 4 31.48 2.91 53.02
CA PRO A 4 30.12 2.46 52.59
C PRO A 4 29.20 2.06 53.79
N ASN A 5 28.01 1.49 53.52
CA ASN A 5 27.37 0.29 54.16
C ASN A 5 25.83 0.45 54.24
N GLU A 6 24.95 -0.56 54.11
CA GLU A 6 25.04 -2.01 53.91
C GLU A 6 23.63 -2.55 53.59
N SER A 7 23.55 -3.66 52.86
CA SER A 7 22.44 -4.61 52.87
C SER A 7 22.72 -5.75 53.87
N PRO A 8 21.70 -6.53 54.28
CA PRO A 8 21.80 -8.00 54.22
C PRO A 8 20.47 -8.65 53.74
N LYS A 9 20.46 -9.55 52.74
CA LYS A 9 20.82 -11.00 52.69
C LYS A 9 19.72 -11.99 53.12
N ASP A 10 19.39 -12.87 52.16
CA ASP A 10 19.16 -14.33 52.20
C ASP A 10 17.85 -14.98 52.71
N LYS A 11 17.09 -15.49 51.72
CA LYS A 11 16.49 -16.85 51.51
C LYS A 11 16.54 -17.90 52.66
N PRO A 12 15.55 -18.83 52.75
CA PRO A 12 15.57 -20.05 51.93
C PRO A 12 14.22 -20.64 51.45
N SER A 13 14.36 -21.65 50.59
CA SER A 13 13.43 -22.48 49.82
C SER A 13 12.47 -23.40 50.59
N SER A 14 11.35 -23.79 49.97
CA SER A 14 10.96 -25.23 49.75
C SER A 14 9.63 -25.45 48.98
N LYS A 15 9.73 -26.23 47.90
CA LYS A 15 8.91 -27.38 47.44
C LYS A 15 7.36 -27.39 47.45
N GLN A 16 6.84 -27.70 46.24
CA GLN A 16 5.85 -28.74 45.82
C GLN A 16 4.49 -28.92 46.53
N MET A 17 3.41 -28.84 45.72
CA MET A 17 2.22 -29.74 45.67
C MET A 17 1.46 -29.37 44.37
N ILE A 18 1.42 -30.19 43.30
CA ILE A 18 0.55 -31.35 43.05
C ILE A 18 -0.92 -31.09 43.39
N CYS A 19 -1.76 -31.02 42.36
CA CYS A 19 -3.08 -31.64 42.38
C CYS A 19 -3.47 -32.06 40.95
N GLU A 20 -3.49 -33.38 40.76
CA GLU A 20 -4.11 -34.10 39.65
C GLU A 20 -5.63 -33.88 39.67
N ASN A 21 -6.27 -34.02 38.51
CA ASN A 21 -7.44 -34.88 38.43
C ASN A 21 -7.55 -35.50 37.03
N GLU A 22 -7.55 -36.82 37.06
CA GLU A 22 -7.69 -37.75 35.96
C GLU A 22 -9.14 -37.80 35.43
N SER A 23 -9.27 -38.20 34.17
CA SER A 23 -10.16 -39.32 33.82
C SER A 23 -9.70 -39.99 32.53
N SER A 24 -9.02 -41.14 32.73
CA SER A 24 -9.04 -42.41 31.98
C SER A 24 -10.13 -42.57 30.90
N THR A 25 -10.01 -43.30 29.78
CA THR A 25 -9.39 -44.62 29.45
C THR A 25 -9.64 -44.79 27.92
N THR A 26 -8.93 -45.50 27.04
CA THR A 26 -8.42 -46.88 27.07
C THR A 26 -7.54 -47.13 25.82
N LYS A 27 -6.51 -47.98 25.94
CA LYS A 27 -5.63 -48.51 24.89
C LYS A 27 -6.27 -49.66 24.09
N LYS A 28 -5.80 -49.86 22.84
CA LYS A 28 -5.24 -51.11 22.23
C LYS A 28 -5.13 -50.90 20.70
N ASN A 29 -3.95 -50.91 20.09
CA ASN A 29 -3.10 -52.05 19.66
C ASN A 29 -3.55 -52.74 18.35
N ASP A 30 -2.55 -52.87 17.46
CA ASP A 30 -2.25 -53.95 16.50
C ASP A 30 -2.49 -53.72 15.00
N GLU A 31 -1.40 -53.97 14.27
CA GLU A 31 -1.23 -54.70 12.98
C GLU A 31 -2.17 -54.30 11.82
N GLY A 32 -1.67 -53.78 10.70
CA GLY A 32 -0.81 -54.49 9.76
C GLY A 32 -1.70 -55.11 8.67
N ASP A 33 -1.71 -54.53 7.46
CA ASP A 33 -1.86 -55.32 6.24
C ASP A 33 -1.60 -54.52 4.96
N ASN A 34 -1.01 -55.25 4.02
CA ASN A 34 -0.33 -54.82 2.82
C ASN A 34 -1.08 -55.43 1.63
N VAL A 35 -1.61 -54.63 0.70
CA VAL A 35 -2.03 -55.03 -0.66
C VAL A 35 -1.93 -53.74 -1.51
N GLY A 36 -1.18 -53.59 -2.60
CA GLY A 36 -0.70 -54.55 -3.57
C GLY A 36 -1.31 -54.23 -4.94
N GLY A 37 -0.49 -53.81 -5.91
CA GLY A 37 -0.76 -53.99 -7.34
C GLY A 37 -0.74 -52.72 -8.21
N GLY A 38 0.13 -52.73 -9.22
CA GLY A 38 -0.07 -51.93 -10.44
C GLY A 38 1.19 -51.38 -11.13
N VAL A 39 2.06 -52.26 -11.61
CA VAL A 39 3.16 -51.95 -12.54
C VAL A 39 2.61 -51.86 -13.96
N GLU A 40 2.94 -50.80 -14.71
CA GLU A 40 3.08 -50.85 -16.16
C GLU A 40 4.29 -49.99 -16.59
N SER A 41 5.29 -50.69 -17.11
CA SER A 41 6.42 -50.19 -17.91
C SER A 41 6.15 -50.53 -19.37
N VAL A 42 6.47 -49.65 -20.33
CA VAL A 42 7.08 -49.98 -21.65
C VAL A 42 7.60 -48.68 -22.30
N ASP A 43 8.89 -48.69 -22.62
CA ASP A 43 9.64 -48.16 -23.79
C ASP A 43 9.14 -46.89 -24.52
N GLY A 44 9.96 -45.89 -24.85
CA GLY A 44 11.34 -45.94 -25.32
C GLY A 44 11.37 -45.58 -26.82
N GLN A 45 11.80 -44.36 -27.16
CA GLN A 45 12.35 -44.06 -28.49
C GLN A 45 13.37 -42.91 -28.40
N ASN A 46 14.62 -43.29 -28.66
CA ASN A 46 15.78 -42.44 -28.89
C ASN A 46 15.58 -41.56 -30.13
N MET A 47 16.20 -40.37 -30.14
CA MET A 47 17.16 -40.05 -31.20
C MET A 47 18.12 -38.93 -30.79
N SER A 48 19.38 -39.21 -31.10
CA SER A 48 20.64 -38.59 -30.75
C SER A 48 21.09 -37.48 -31.71
N ILE A 49 21.89 -36.56 -31.15
CA ILE A 49 23.14 -35.96 -31.66
C ILE A 49 23.11 -35.17 -32.98
N ASP A 50 23.55 -33.91 -32.94
CA ASP A 50 24.78 -33.47 -33.63
C ASP A 50 25.31 -32.13 -33.09
N ASP A 51 26.59 -32.17 -32.70
CA ASP A 51 27.49 -31.07 -32.36
C ASP A 51 27.76 -30.16 -33.56
N ALA A 52 28.07 -28.88 -33.32
CA ALA A 52 29.23 -28.22 -33.95
C ALA A 52 29.54 -26.83 -33.35
N ASN A 53 30.74 -26.78 -32.79
CA ASN A 53 31.58 -25.68 -32.32
C ASN A 53 31.72 -24.42 -33.19
N GLU A 54 31.86 -23.30 -32.45
CA GLU A 54 32.93 -22.28 -32.43
C GLU A 54 33.41 -21.48 -33.67
N THR A 55 34.03 -20.35 -33.30
CA THR A 55 34.85 -19.36 -34.03
C THR A 55 34.03 -18.20 -34.62
N GLY A 56 34.28 -16.92 -34.33
CA GLY A 56 35.45 -16.23 -33.79
C GLY A 56 35.96 -15.21 -34.83
N ILE A 57 36.29 -14.00 -34.36
CA ILE A 57 37.27 -13.04 -34.94
C ILE A 57 36.72 -11.80 -35.72
N ASP A 58 37.06 -10.65 -35.11
CA ASP A 58 37.47 -9.31 -35.58
C ASP A 58 36.57 -8.30 -36.35
N ASP A 59 36.52 -7.13 -35.69
CA ASP A 59 36.34 -5.71 -36.10
C ASP A 59 37.31 -5.28 -37.27
N PRO A 60 37.34 -4.04 -37.87
CA PRO A 60 36.64 -2.78 -37.56
C PRO A 60 36.33 -1.80 -38.75
N LYS A 61 35.83 -0.59 -38.39
CA LYS A 61 35.92 0.74 -39.08
C LYS A 61 34.99 1.09 -40.27
N GLY A 62 34.32 2.26 -40.14
CA GLY A 62 33.81 3.05 -41.27
C GLY A 62 33.01 4.30 -40.88
N GLN A 63 33.65 5.48 -40.92
CA GLN A 63 33.06 6.82 -40.77
C GLN A 63 32.19 7.22 -41.97
N GLY A 64 31.19 8.09 -41.79
CA GLY A 64 30.55 8.81 -42.91
C GLY A 64 29.34 9.67 -42.54
N SER A 65 29.55 10.99 -42.49
CA SER A 65 28.58 12.07 -42.25
C SER A 65 27.56 12.28 -43.40
N SER A 66 26.33 12.73 -43.11
CA SER A 66 25.78 14.03 -43.61
C SER A 66 24.28 14.28 -43.30
N SER A 67 24.04 15.51 -42.82
CA SER A 67 22.91 16.43 -43.05
C SER A 67 21.42 16.01 -42.93
N ARG A 68 20.79 16.57 -41.88
CA ARG A 68 19.50 17.30 -41.81
C ARG A 68 18.38 16.95 -42.82
N LYS A 69 17.23 16.51 -42.29
CA LYS A 69 15.91 17.16 -42.54
C LYS A 69 14.88 16.82 -41.43
N ARG A 70 13.98 17.79 -41.28
CA ARG A 70 12.90 18.01 -40.29
C ARG A 70 11.97 16.82 -40.02
N GLY A 71 11.57 16.70 -38.76
CA GLY A 71 10.16 16.65 -38.32
C GLY A 71 9.33 15.42 -38.69
N SER A 72 9.05 14.59 -37.70
CA SER A 72 7.76 13.88 -37.59
C SER A 72 7.55 13.41 -36.15
N THR A 73 6.50 13.96 -35.56
CA THR A 73 5.75 13.46 -34.41
C THR A 73 5.54 11.94 -34.55
N ILE A 74 5.85 11.16 -33.52
CA ILE A 74 5.45 9.75 -33.44
C ILE A 74 4.16 9.72 -32.62
N ASP A 75 3.04 9.68 -33.33
CA ASP A 75 1.76 9.24 -32.79
C ASP A 75 1.80 7.71 -32.67
N VAL A 76 1.82 7.20 -31.44
CA VAL A 76 1.53 5.78 -31.18
C VAL A 76 0.03 5.64 -31.00
N ALA A 77 -0.66 5.35 -32.09
CA ALA A 77 -2.05 4.89 -32.06
C ALA A 77 -2.09 3.45 -31.53
N ILE A 78 -2.67 3.25 -30.34
CA ILE A 78 -3.02 1.92 -29.83
C ILE A 78 -4.35 1.52 -30.46
N GLN A 79 -4.28 0.62 -31.45
CA GLN A 79 -5.45 0.03 -32.11
C GLN A 79 -5.98 -1.13 -31.24
N ILE A 80 -7.15 -0.92 -30.65
CA ILE A 80 -7.89 -1.94 -29.89
C ILE A 80 -8.45 -2.95 -30.89
N GLY A 81 -7.82 -4.13 -30.96
CA GLY A 81 -8.24 -5.22 -31.83
C GLY A 81 -9.57 -5.83 -31.39
N SER A 82 -10.60 -5.64 -32.21
CA SER A 82 -11.85 -6.41 -32.17
C SER A 82 -11.62 -7.81 -32.75
N GLY A 83 -11.52 -8.82 -31.89
CA GLY A 83 -11.40 -10.21 -32.29
C GLY A 83 -12.73 -10.77 -32.83
N SER A 84 -12.81 -10.97 -34.15
CA SER A 84 -13.85 -11.75 -34.81
C SER A 84 -13.45 -13.24 -34.83
N GLY A 85 -13.98 -14.03 -33.91
CA GLY A 85 -13.85 -15.48 -33.89
C GLY A 85 -15.04 -16.16 -34.55
N SER A 86 -14.84 -16.68 -35.77
CA SER A 86 -15.76 -17.56 -36.48
C SER A 86 -15.71 -18.97 -35.88
N GLY A 87 -16.78 -19.38 -35.19
CA GLY A 87 -16.96 -20.73 -34.67
C GLY A 87 -18.37 -21.24 -35.00
N SER A 88 -18.45 -22.11 -36.01
CA SER A 88 -19.66 -22.81 -36.42
C SER A 88 -20.15 -23.77 -35.34
N ASN A 89 -21.37 -23.55 -34.84
CA ASN A 89 -22.11 -24.59 -34.12
C ASN A 89 -23.58 -24.57 -34.53
N ALA A 90 -23.95 -25.60 -35.31
CA ALA A 90 -25.32 -25.89 -35.70
C ALA A 90 -26.14 -26.26 -34.45
N ARG A 91 -27.10 -25.40 -34.09
CA ARG A 91 -28.10 -25.71 -33.07
C ARG A 91 -29.49 -25.65 -33.69
N LYS A 92 -30.14 -26.83 -33.75
CA LYS A 92 -31.49 -27.09 -34.26
C LYS A 92 -32.48 -26.02 -33.77
N LYS A 93 -33.15 -25.34 -34.71
CA LYS A 93 -34.37 -24.55 -34.43
C LYS A 93 -35.44 -25.51 -33.91
N ARG A 94 -35.82 -25.37 -32.64
CA ARG A 94 -37.16 -25.77 -32.19
C ARG A 94 -38.04 -24.54 -32.34
N GLU A 95 -38.95 -24.57 -33.30
CA GLU A 95 -40.04 -23.60 -33.39
C GLU A 95 -40.94 -23.79 -32.17
N MET A 96 -41.10 -22.71 -31.41
CA MET A 96 -42.05 -22.64 -30.30
C MET A 96 -43.25 -21.85 -30.86
N GLU A 97 -44.36 -22.55 -31.13
CA GLU A 97 -45.61 -21.92 -31.54
C GLU A 97 -46.17 -21.09 -30.37
N ILE A 98 -46.24 -19.76 -30.55
CA ILE A 98 -46.92 -18.84 -29.65
C ILE A 98 -48.34 -18.64 -30.19
N PRO A 99 -49.41 -18.70 -29.36
CA PRO A 99 -50.78 -18.53 -29.84
C PRO A 99 -50.97 -17.15 -30.48
N ARG A 100 -51.59 -17.13 -31.67
CA ARG A 100 -51.90 -15.91 -32.43
C ARG A 100 -53.06 -15.14 -31.78
N GLY A 101 -52.78 -14.37 -30.75
CA GLY A 101 -53.61 -13.23 -30.36
C GLY A 101 -53.22 -12.01 -31.18
N GLU A 102 -54.19 -11.22 -31.64
CA GLU A 102 -53.91 -9.96 -32.33
C GLU A 102 -53.08 -9.03 -31.42
N PRO A 103 -51.94 -8.48 -31.90
CA PRO A 103 -51.10 -7.60 -31.09
C PRO A 103 -51.86 -6.37 -30.59
N THR A 104 -52.01 -6.22 -29.28
CA THR A 104 -52.73 -5.11 -28.65
C THR A 104 -51.78 -4.13 -27.96
N CYS A 105 -52.03 -2.82 -28.06
CA CYS A 105 -51.31 -1.82 -27.29
C CYS A 105 -51.70 -1.90 -25.80
N TYR A 106 -50.75 -2.10 -24.91
CA TYR A 106 -51.04 -2.23 -23.47
C TYR A 106 -51.43 -0.90 -22.79
N VAL A 107 -51.19 0.24 -23.44
CA VAL A 107 -51.49 1.57 -22.90
C VAL A 107 -52.93 2.00 -23.20
N CYS A 108 -53.46 1.67 -24.38
CA CYS A 108 -54.80 2.08 -24.81
C CYS A 108 -55.69 0.94 -25.33
N SER A 109 -55.23 -0.31 -25.20
CA SER A 109 -55.94 -1.53 -25.59
C SER A 109 -56.37 -1.61 -27.07
N LYS A 110 -55.72 -0.83 -27.96
CA LYS A 110 -56.01 -0.84 -29.41
C LYS A 110 -55.34 -2.04 -30.09
N ASN A 111 -56.08 -2.77 -30.92
CA ASN A 111 -55.57 -3.94 -31.67
C ASN A 111 -54.85 -3.52 -32.96
N PHE A 112 -53.82 -4.27 -33.32
CA PHE A 112 -52.98 -4.03 -34.48
C PHE A 112 -52.71 -5.32 -35.24
N THR A 113 -52.56 -5.21 -36.55
CA THR A 113 -52.32 -6.34 -37.45
C THR A 113 -50.90 -6.92 -37.35
N SER A 114 -49.96 -6.22 -36.68
CA SER A 114 -48.61 -6.72 -36.42
C SER A 114 -47.94 -6.04 -35.22
N TRP A 115 -47.01 -6.73 -34.56
CA TRP A 115 -46.19 -6.17 -33.48
C TRP A 115 -45.38 -4.94 -33.93
N LYS A 116 -44.96 -4.89 -35.20
CA LYS A 116 -44.26 -3.73 -35.76
C LYS A 116 -45.15 -2.48 -35.77
N ALA A 117 -46.45 -2.64 -36.00
CA ALA A 117 -47.41 -1.54 -35.91
C ALA A 117 -47.66 -1.10 -34.46
N VAL A 118 -47.68 -2.04 -33.49
CA VAL A 118 -47.75 -1.71 -32.05
C VAL A 118 -46.54 -0.87 -31.62
N PHE A 119 -45.32 -1.24 -32.01
CA PHE A 119 -44.11 -0.48 -31.67
C PHE A 119 -44.06 0.90 -32.32
N GLY A 120 -44.57 1.03 -33.56
CA GLY A 120 -44.75 2.33 -34.20
C GLY A 120 -45.77 3.21 -33.48
N HIS A 121 -46.89 2.63 -33.04
CA HIS A 121 -47.94 3.30 -32.29
C HIS A 121 -47.51 3.69 -30.86
N LEU A 122 -46.69 2.88 -30.18
CA LEU A 122 -46.16 3.22 -28.84
C LEU A 122 -45.37 4.54 -28.82
N LYS A 123 -44.80 4.97 -29.95
CA LYS A 123 -44.17 6.29 -30.09
C LYS A 123 -45.17 7.45 -30.04
N SER A 124 -46.45 7.22 -30.35
CA SER A 124 -47.48 8.26 -30.20
C SER A 124 -47.83 8.53 -28.74
N HIS A 125 -47.66 7.56 -27.84
CA HIS A 125 -47.75 7.76 -26.39
C HIS A 125 -46.53 8.49 -25.80
N GLN A 126 -45.41 8.56 -26.52
CA GLN A 126 -44.23 9.31 -26.07
C GLN A 126 -44.39 10.84 -26.16
N ARG A 127 -45.46 11.36 -26.78
CA ARG A 127 -45.75 12.80 -26.81
C ARG A 127 -46.72 13.28 -25.72
N GLU A 128 -47.30 12.38 -24.93
CA GLU A 128 -48.21 12.70 -23.83
C GLU A 128 -47.89 11.90 -22.57
N THR A 129 -46.69 12.09 -22.01
CA THR A 129 -46.41 11.72 -20.62
C THR A 129 -46.32 12.99 -19.77
N PRO A 130 -47.40 13.39 -19.07
CA PRO A 130 -47.27 14.24 -17.90
C PRO A 130 -46.40 13.50 -16.88
N GLY A 131 -45.54 14.26 -16.18
CA GLY A 131 -44.64 13.72 -15.17
C GLY A 131 -45.34 12.93 -14.07
N ALA A 132 -44.54 12.10 -13.39
CA ALA A 132 -44.77 11.51 -12.07
C ALA A 132 -46.22 11.15 -11.73
N LEU A 133 -46.53 9.84 -11.73
CA LEU A 133 -47.70 9.36 -11.00
C LEU A 133 -47.59 9.83 -9.53
N PRO A 134 -48.65 10.42 -8.95
CA PRO A 134 -48.68 10.70 -7.52
C PRO A 134 -48.58 9.36 -6.74
N PRO A 135 -48.07 9.40 -5.50
CA PRO A 135 -47.95 8.19 -4.68
C PRO A 135 -49.33 7.53 -4.50
N PRO A 136 -49.39 6.19 -4.32
CA PRO A 136 -50.65 5.48 -4.19
C PRO A 136 -51.46 6.02 -3.01
N THR A 137 -52.72 6.35 -3.26
CA THR A 137 -53.69 6.69 -2.22
C THR A 137 -53.95 5.48 -1.35
N PHE A 138 -53.69 5.63 -0.05
CA PHE A 138 -54.00 4.65 0.99
C PHE A 138 -55.52 4.63 1.19
N THR A 139 -56.18 3.50 0.89
CA THR A 139 -57.54 3.22 1.35
C THR A 139 -57.43 2.51 2.70
N PRO A 140 -57.89 3.10 3.83
CA PRO A 140 -57.93 2.41 5.09
C PRO A 140 -58.98 1.29 5.01
N THR A 141 -58.56 0.05 5.25
CA THR A 141 -59.47 -1.05 5.53
C THR A 141 -60.21 -0.79 6.85
N GLU A 142 -61.52 -1.01 6.82
CA GLU A 142 -62.49 -0.82 7.90
C GLU A 142 -62.07 -1.47 9.24
N GLY A 143 -62.24 -0.73 10.35
CA GLY A 143 -62.04 -1.26 11.70
C GLY A 143 -62.02 -0.24 12.85
N SER A 144 -63.15 0.45 13.10
CA SER A 144 -63.66 0.94 14.42
C SER A 144 -62.93 2.11 15.17
N PRO A 145 -63.60 2.81 16.11
CA PRO A 145 -64.82 3.61 15.98
C PRO A 145 -64.59 5.11 16.30
N GLU A 146 -65.53 5.91 15.80
CA GLU A 146 -65.91 7.31 16.05
C GLU A 146 -65.23 8.08 17.20
N ASN A 147 -64.67 9.25 16.86
CA ASN A 147 -64.79 10.45 17.68
C ASN A 147 -64.85 11.68 16.77
N ASN A 148 -66.05 12.29 16.74
CA ASN A 148 -66.32 13.55 16.05
C ASN A 148 -65.60 14.69 16.77
N ASN A 149 -64.80 15.45 16.04
CA ASN A 149 -64.61 16.88 16.28
C ASN A 149 -64.15 17.50 14.94
N ASP A 150 -65.04 18.30 14.38
CA ASP A 150 -64.79 19.12 13.20
C ASP A 150 -63.82 20.25 13.55
N ASP A 151 -62.60 20.20 13.01
CA ASP A 151 -61.77 21.38 12.81
C ASP A 151 -60.93 21.20 11.53
N GLU A 152 -61.37 21.85 10.45
CA GLU A 152 -60.70 21.85 9.16
C GLU A 152 -59.39 22.64 9.24
N THR A 153 -58.25 21.94 9.35
CA THR A 153 -56.95 22.49 8.92
C THR A 153 -56.22 21.47 8.03
N ASN A 154 -55.97 21.87 6.79
CA ASN A 154 -55.37 21.05 5.74
C ASN A 154 -53.89 20.71 6.06
N PRO A 155 -53.52 19.42 6.21
CA PRO A 155 -52.14 19.02 6.53
C PRO A 155 -51.10 19.38 5.45
N ARG A 156 -51.54 19.77 4.25
CA ARG A 156 -50.64 20.19 3.15
C ARG A 156 -50.08 21.61 3.31
N GLU A 157 -50.71 22.47 4.11
CA GLU A 157 -50.24 23.86 4.28
C GLU A 157 -49.16 24.03 5.35
N GLN A 158 -48.92 23.04 6.21
CA GLN A 158 -47.85 23.07 7.22
C GLN A 158 -46.52 22.46 6.75
N LEU A 159 -46.52 21.62 5.71
CA LEU A 159 -45.28 20.96 5.24
C LEU A 159 -44.37 21.89 4.41
N ALA A 160 -44.94 22.78 3.60
CA ALA A 160 -44.17 23.65 2.72
C ALA A 160 -43.33 24.71 3.46
N PRO A 161 -43.84 25.41 4.50
CA PRO A 161 -43.03 26.33 5.30
C PRO A 161 -41.94 25.60 6.08
N THR A 162 -42.21 24.38 6.56
CA THR A 162 -41.27 23.59 7.37
C THR A 162 -40.11 23.06 6.53
N LEU A 163 -40.37 22.60 5.30
CA LEU A 163 -39.32 22.19 4.35
C LEU A 163 -38.52 23.38 3.83
N LEU A 164 -39.17 24.54 3.62
CA LEU A 164 -38.50 25.77 3.22
C LEU A 164 -37.61 26.31 4.34
N ASN A 165 -38.06 26.27 5.59
CA ASN A 165 -37.26 26.66 6.75
C ASN A 165 -36.09 25.70 6.99
N LEU A 166 -36.30 24.39 6.82
CA LEU A 166 -35.20 23.42 6.90
C LEU A 166 -34.17 23.63 5.78
N ALA A 167 -34.62 23.95 4.57
CA ALA A 167 -33.74 24.30 3.45
C ALA A 167 -32.99 25.61 3.70
N LEU A 168 -33.66 26.63 4.25
CA LEU A 168 -33.05 27.92 4.61
C LEU A 168 -32.05 27.77 5.75
N GLU A 169 -32.35 27.01 6.80
CA GLU A 169 -31.41 26.69 7.88
C GLU A 169 -30.21 25.89 7.39
N THR A 170 -30.42 24.96 6.44
CA THR A 170 -29.33 24.20 5.81
C THR A 170 -28.45 25.13 4.97
N MET A 171 -29.04 26.05 4.21
CA MET A 171 -28.29 27.04 3.43
C MET A 171 -27.58 28.07 4.31
N GLN A 172 -28.15 28.46 5.45
CA GLN A 172 -27.51 29.34 6.44
C GLN A 172 -26.30 28.66 7.09
N LYS A 173 -26.44 27.39 7.50
CA LYS A 173 -25.32 26.58 8.03
C LYS A 173 -24.21 26.38 6.99
N MET A 174 -24.57 26.19 5.72
CA MET A 174 -23.60 26.13 4.62
C MET A 174 -22.87 27.47 4.38
N SER A 175 -23.47 28.60 4.74
CA SER A 175 -22.83 29.92 4.63
C SER A 175 -21.92 30.27 5.81
N GLU A 176 -22.21 29.75 7.01
CA GLU A 176 -21.39 29.94 8.22
C GLU A 176 -20.07 29.13 8.18
N ASP A 177 -20.04 28.04 7.41
CA ASP A 177 -18.84 27.20 7.18
C ASP A 177 -17.84 27.76 6.13
N SER A 178 -18.10 28.95 5.58
CA SER A 178 -17.30 29.56 4.50
C SER A 178 -15.86 29.97 4.89
N ASN A 179 -15.46 29.78 6.16
CA ASN A 179 -14.09 30.00 6.63
C ASN A 179 -13.31 28.71 6.95
N MET A 180 -13.82 27.55 6.56
CA MET A 180 -13.14 26.27 6.81
C MET A 180 -12.59 25.71 5.49
N SER A 181 -11.26 25.69 5.39
CA SER A 181 -10.51 24.99 4.34
C SER A 181 -11.08 23.57 4.13
N VAL A 182 -11.64 23.33 2.94
CA VAL A 182 -11.96 22.03 2.32
C VAL A 182 -12.19 20.88 3.31
N VAL A 183 -13.36 20.82 3.93
CA VAL A 183 -13.91 19.56 4.47
C VAL A 183 -15.05 19.11 3.56
N HIS A 184 -14.76 18.83 2.29
CA HIS A 184 -15.69 18.04 1.48
C HIS A 184 -15.37 16.55 1.64
N ARG A 185 -15.83 16.01 2.77
CA ARG A 185 -16.19 14.59 2.83
C ARG A 185 -17.72 14.57 2.86
N PRO A 186 -18.42 14.06 1.85
CA PRO A 186 -19.84 13.74 2.03
C PRO A 186 -19.92 12.70 3.15
N SER A 187 -20.21 13.19 4.35
CA SER A 187 -20.34 12.36 5.54
C SER A 187 -21.65 11.59 5.45
N SER A 188 -21.65 10.35 5.92
CA SER A 188 -22.89 9.61 6.14
C SER A 188 -23.84 10.32 7.10
N ALA A 189 -23.35 11.32 7.84
CA ALA A 189 -24.15 12.20 8.68
C ALA A 189 -25.26 12.96 7.93
N PHE A 190 -25.16 13.10 6.60
CA PHE A 190 -26.18 13.73 5.76
C PHE A 190 -27.01 12.71 4.95
N ASN A 191 -26.85 11.41 5.23
CA ASN A 191 -27.60 10.39 4.51
C ASN A 191 -29.09 10.49 4.86
N SER A 192 -29.91 10.42 3.82
CA SER A 192 -31.34 10.15 3.99
C SER A 192 -31.55 8.81 4.71
N PRO A 193 -32.61 8.67 5.52
CA PRO A 193 -33.01 7.35 6.05
C PRO A 193 -33.50 6.40 4.95
N PHE A 194 -33.72 6.90 3.72
CA PHE A 194 -34.15 6.11 2.56
C PHE A 194 -32.99 5.84 1.61
N TRP A 195 -32.98 4.65 0.99
CA TRP A 195 -32.07 4.34 -0.10
C TRP A 195 -32.33 5.24 -1.31
N THR A 196 -31.26 5.74 -1.93
CA THR A 196 -31.31 6.55 -3.15
C THR A 196 -30.31 6.06 -4.19
N THR A 197 -30.56 6.39 -5.45
CA THR A 197 -29.53 6.30 -6.50
C THR A 197 -28.45 7.37 -6.29
N ASN A 198 -27.32 7.28 -7.01
CA ASN A 198 -26.28 8.32 -6.98
C ASN A 198 -26.76 9.72 -7.42
N SER A 199 -27.87 9.80 -8.17
CA SER A 199 -28.49 11.07 -8.56
C SER A 199 -29.55 11.55 -7.55
N GLY A 200 -29.70 10.87 -6.41
CA GLY A 200 -30.66 11.21 -5.35
C GLY A 200 -32.09 10.69 -5.56
N ALA A 201 -32.36 9.84 -6.56
CA ALA A 201 -33.71 9.32 -6.77
C ALA A 201 -34.05 8.22 -5.74
N PRO A 202 -35.22 8.23 -5.08
CA PRO A 202 -35.58 7.21 -4.10
C PRO A 202 -35.61 5.78 -4.69
N VAL A 203 -35.08 4.81 -3.96
CA VAL A 203 -35.10 3.38 -4.30
C VAL A 203 -36.14 2.69 -3.43
N TRP A 204 -37.28 2.36 -4.02
CA TRP A 204 -38.40 1.71 -3.31
C TRP A 204 -38.20 0.20 -3.10
N ASN A 205 -37.41 -0.46 -3.95
CA ASN A 205 -37.09 -1.89 -3.85
C ASN A 205 -35.64 -2.15 -4.30
N ASN A 206 -34.80 -2.57 -3.35
CA ASN A 206 -33.41 -2.95 -3.59
C ASN A 206 -33.16 -4.47 -3.52
N ASN A 207 -34.24 -5.27 -3.44
CA ASN A 207 -34.19 -6.72 -3.29
C ASN A 207 -34.44 -7.45 -4.61
N SER A 208 -34.99 -6.78 -5.61
CA SER A 208 -35.40 -7.42 -6.86
C SER A 208 -35.04 -6.56 -8.07
N SER A 209 -34.51 -7.21 -9.10
CA SER A 209 -34.35 -6.58 -10.42
C SER A 209 -35.71 -6.29 -11.05
N LEU A 210 -35.77 -5.32 -11.95
CA LEU A 210 -36.95 -5.13 -12.78
C LEU A 210 -37.09 -6.32 -13.73
N THR A 211 -38.30 -6.86 -13.85
CA THR A 211 -38.61 -8.05 -14.66
C THR A 211 -39.95 -7.86 -15.36
N VAL A 212 -40.12 -8.48 -16.53
CA VAL A 212 -41.42 -8.64 -17.17
C VAL A 212 -42.12 -9.83 -16.53
N GLY A 213 -43.00 -9.55 -15.56
CA GLY A 213 -43.60 -10.58 -14.71
C GLY A 213 -42.58 -11.23 -13.76
N ALA A 214 -42.98 -12.27 -13.04
CA ALA A 214 -42.15 -12.85 -11.98
C ALA A 214 -40.91 -13.63 -12.46
N ARG A 215 -40.75 -13.87 -13.77
CA ARG A 215 -39.71 -14.79 -14.31
C ARG A 215 -38.90 -14.26 -15.49
N ALA A 216 -39.32 -13.20 -16.18
CA ALA A 216 -38.58 -12.71 -17.35
C ALA A 216 -37.73 -11.49 -17.00
N PHE A 217 -36.42 -11.56 -17.21
CA PHE A 217 -35.46 -10.55 -16.75
C PHE A 217 -35.47 -9.28 -17.62
N PHE A 218 -35.50 -8.08 -17.03
CA PHE A 218 -35.33 -6.80 -17.73
C PHE A 218 -34.41 -5.86 -16.93
N THR A 219 -33.11 -5.87 -17.19
CA THR A 219 -32.14 -5.15 -16.35
C THR A 219 -31.86 -3.73 -16.81
N LYS A 220 -31.89 -2.80 -15.85
CA LYS A 220 -31.20 -1.51 -15.89
C LYS A 220 -29.91 -1.65 -15.04
N PRO A 221 -28.75 -1.09 -15.45
CA PRO A 221 -27.48 -1.37 -14.78
C PRO A 221 -27.39 -0.66 -13.42
N GLY A 222 -27.71 -1.38 -12.34
CA GLY A 222 -27.41 -0.96 -10.96
C GLY A 222 -26.00 -1.36 -10.49
N GLY A 223 -25.35 -2.31 -11.16
CA GLY A 223 -24.03 -2.85 -10.76
C GLY A 223 -22.81 -2.05 -11.25
N ALA A 224 -23.01 -1.01 -12.08
CA ALA A 224 -21.89 -0.35 -12.77
C ALA A 224 -20.86 0.31 -11.83
N ASN A 225 -21.27 0.74 -10.62
CA ASN A 225 -20.35 1.26 -9.62
C ASN A 225 -19.59 0.14 -8.91
N PHE A 226 -20.28 -0.95 -8.53
CA PHE A 226 -19.67 -2.13 -7.92
C PHE A 226 -18.54 -2.69 -8.81
N ASP A 227 -18.81 -2.78 -10.12
CA ASP A 227 -17.83 -3.24 -11.12
C ASP A 227 -16.57 -2.35 -11.21
N ARG A 228 -16.59 -1.16 -10.60
CA ARG A 228 -15.53 -0.14 -10.65
C ARG A 228 -14.99 0.24 -9.26
N GLU A 229 -15.33 -0.51 -8.22
CA GLU A 229 -14.84 -0.24 -6.85
C GLU A 229 -13.33 -0.49 -6.69
N ARG A 230 -12.74 -1.37 -7.50
CA ARG A 230 -11.31 -1.70 -7.40
C ARG A 230 -10.46 -0.73 -8.23
N ILE A 231 -9.44 -0.19 -7.58
CA ILE A 231 -8.34 0.55 -8.21
C ILE A 231 -7.08 -0.33 -8.18
N PRO A 232 -6.07 -0.07 -9.02
CA PRO A 232 -4.78 -0.74 -8.91
C PRO A 232 -4.18 -0.53 -7.51
N GLU A 233 -3.76 -1.63 -6.87
CA GLU A 233 -2.99 -1.57 -5.64
C GLU A 233 -1.60 -0.95 -5.88
N ARG A 234 -0.92 -0.54 -4.81
CA ARG A 234 0.48 -0.10 -4.90
C ARG A 234 1.36 -1.24 -5.40
N VAL A 235 2.27 -0.96 -6.34
CA VAL A 235 3.20 -1.95 -6.94
C VAL A 235 3.97 -2.73 -5.87
N VAL A 236 4.43 -2.00 -4.85
CA VAL A 236 5.06 -2.49 -3.62
C VAL A 236 4.33 -1.91 -2.42
N HIS A 237 4.40 -2.57 -1.26
CA HIS A 237 3.66 -2.16 -0.05
C HIS A 237 2.13 -2.11 -0.25
N ALA A 238 1.57 -3.00 -1.07
CA ALA A 238 0.12 -3.10 -1.30
C ALA A 238 -0.67 -3.38 -0.01
N ARG A 239 -0.12 -4.23 0.87
CA ARG A 239 -0.69 -4.52 2.18
C ARG A 239 -0.19 -3.51 3.20
N GLY A 240 -1.10 -2.73 3.78
CA GLY A 240 -0.78 -1.75 4.81
C GLY A 240 -1.99 -1.33 5.64
N ALA A 241 -1.70 -0.66 6.75
CA ALA A 241 -2.68 -0.04 7.63
C ALA A 241 -2.23 1.39 7.95
N SER A 242 -3.20 2.27 8.17
CA SER A 242 -2.97 3.68 8.48
C SER A 242 -3.77 4.11 9.69
N ALA A 243 -3.23 5.05 10.45
CA ALA A 243 -3.90 5.71 11.55
C ALA A 243 -3.57 7.20 11.55
N LYS A 244 -4.45 7.99 12.17
CA LYS A 244 -4.30 9.44 12.32
C LYS A 244 -3.67 9.73 13.67
N GLY A 245 -2.96 10.85 13.74
CA GLY A 245 -2.26 11.27 14.94
C GLY A 245 -1.63 12.64 14.78
N PHE A 246 -0.67 12.92 15.66
CA PHE A 246 0.12 14.14 15.61
C PHE A 246 1.60 13.83 15.88
N PHE A 247 2.45 14.71 15.36
CA PHE A 247 3.85 14.83 15.74
C PHE A 247 4.02 16.05 16.63
N GLU A 248 4.76 15.93 17.73
CA GLU A 248 5.10 17.02 18.62
C GLU A 248 6.62 17.17 18.73
N VAL A 249 7.12 18.39 18.53
CA VAL A 249 8.53 18.71 18.74
C VAL A 249 8.83 18.75 20.22
N THR A 250 9.85 18.02 20.68
CA THR A 250 10.28 18.01 22.09
C THR A 250 11.61 18.72 22.30
N HIS A 251 12.44 18.83 21.27
CA HIS A 251 13.77 19.44 21.32
C HIS A 251 13.95 20.46 20.20
N ASP A 252 14.63 21.57 20.50
CA ASP A 252 14.90 22.62 19.51
C ASP A 252 16.05 22.22 18.58
N ILE A 253 15.72 22.04 17.30
CA ILE A 253 16.68 21.77 16.22
C ILE A 253 16.68 22.85 15.13
N SER A 254 16.18 24.05 15.44
CA SER A 254 16.09 25.18 14.50
C SER A 254 17.46 25.68 14.00
N HIS A 255 18.53 25.33 14.70
CA HIS A 255 19.91 25.56 14.27
C HIS A 255 20.32 24.67 13.07
N LEU A 256 19.64 23.54 12.85
CA LEU A 256 19.87 22.60 11.76
C LEU A 256 18.92 22.81 10.57
N THR A 257 17.70 23.27 10.83
CA THR A 257 16.65 23.36 9.80
C THR A 257 15.76 24.59 9.95
N CYS A 258 15.30 25.13 8.82
CA CYS A 258 14.23 26.12 8.77
C CYS A 258 12.84 25.51 8.48
N ALA A 259 12.69 24.18 8.59
CA ALA A 259 11.40 23.51 8.43
C ALA A 259 10.39 23.97 9.49
N ASP A 260 9.23 24.45 9.05
CA ASP A 260 8.24 25.10 9.93
C ASP A 260 7.67 24.15 11.00
N PHE A 261 7.46 22.87 10.67
CA PHE A 261 6.95 21.88 11.63
C PHE A 261 7.96 21.55 12.75
N LEU A 262 9.23 21.94 12.58
CA LEU A 262 10.33 21.76 13.53
C LEU A 262 10.76 23.09 14.18
N ARG A 263 9.96 24.15 14.06
CA ARG A 263 10.33 25.53 14.47
C ARG A 263 10.58 25.71 15.97
N GLY A 264 10.15 24.79 16.82
CA GLY A 264 10.45 24.82 18.25
C GLY A 264 9.64 23.81 19.08
N PRO A 265 10.05 23.55 20.34
CA PRO A 265 9.36 22.62 21.22
C PRO A 265 7.88 22.98 21.48
N GLY A 266 7.03 21.96 21.63
CA GLY A 266 5.58 22.08 21.82
C GLY A 266 4.79 22.31 20.53
N VAL A 267 5.46 22.48 19.39
CA VAL A 267 4.79 22.57 18.09
C VAL A 267 4.20 21.20 17.75
N GLN A 268 2.87 21.16 17.65
CA GLN A 268 2.13 19.98 17.21
C GLN A 268 1.71 20.09 15.75
N THR A 269 2.01 19.05 14.97
CA THR A 269 1.67 18.94 13.55
C THR A 269 0.84 17.68 13.33
N PRO A 270 -0.39 17.78 12.81
CA PRO A 270 -1.17 16.59 12.44
C PRO A 270 -0.43 15.74 11.40
N LEU A 271 -0.44 14.41 11.53
CA LEU A 271 0.22 13.46 10.62
C LEU A 271 -0.49 13.30 9.25
N ILE A 272 -1.41 14.20 8.95
CA ILE A 272 -1.98 14.40 7.61
C ILE A 272 -1.50 15.79 7.21
N GLY A 273 -0.46 15.85 6.39
CA GLY A 273 0.27 17.08 6.03
C GLY A 273 1.08 16.90 4.74
N ASN A 274 1.91 17.90 4.40
CA ASN A 274 2.58 17.99 3.09
C ASN A 274 4.01 17.41 3.07
N PHE A 275 4.46 16.88 4.20
CA PHE A 275 5.80 16.33 4.33
C PHE A 275 5.69 14.81 4.49
N ASP A 276 6.20 14.10 3.48
CA ASP A 276 6.22 12.64 3.46
C ASP A 276 7.64 12.14 3.74
N LEU A 277 7.80 11.35 4.80
CA LEU A 277 9.00 10.56 5.03
C LEU A 277 8.64 9.09 4.82
N VAL A 278 8.92 8.58 3.61
CA VAL A 278 8.83 7.15 3.36
C VAL A 278 10.04 6.49 3.99
N GLY A 279 9.79 5.51 4.86
CA GLY A 279 10.82 4.78 5.59
C GLY A 279 10.53 3.30 5.67
N ASN A 280 11.48 2.55 6.21
CA ASN A 280 11.35 1.12 6.47
C ASN A 280 11.58 0.85 7.96
N ASN A 281 11.23 -0.34 8.44
CA ASN A 281 11.61 -0.74 9.80
C ASN A 281 13.13 -0.91 9.95
N PHE A 282 13.81 -1.32 8.88
CA PHE A 282 15.27 -1.44 8.84
C PHE A 282 15.96 -0.15 8.38
N PRO A 283 17.17 0.15 8.89
CA PRO A 283 17.90 1.37 8.58
C PRO A 283 18.67 1.34 7.26
N VAL A 284 18.61 0.24 6.51
CA VAL A 284 19.32 0.02 5.25
C VAL A 284 18.40 -0.59 4.20
N PHE A 285 18.85 -0.62 2.95
CA PHE A 285 18.14 -1.25 1.83
C PHE A 285 19.01 -2.27 1.10
N PHE A 286 18.40 -3.11 0.24
CA PHE A 286 19.10 -4.18 -0.47
C PHE A 286 20.03 -3.71 -1.59
N ILE A 287 19.70 -2.59 -2.22
CA ILE A 287 20.37 -2.05 -3.40
C ILE A 287 20.68 -0.57 -3.16
N ARG A 288 21.78 -0.10 -3.75
CA ARG A 288 22.22 1.30 -3.62
C ARG A 288 21.74 2.21 -4.74
N ASP A 289 21.39 1.65 -5.90
CA ASP A 289 20.96 2.40 -7.08
C ASP A 289 19.51 2.05 -7.45
N GLY A 290 18.67 3.07 -7.58
CA GLY A 290 17.26 2.93 -7.93
C GLY A 290 17.01 2.30 -9.31
N MET A 291 17.99 2.30 -10.21
CA MET A 291 17.91 1.62 -11.50
C MET A 291 17.67 0.11 -11.35
N LYS A 292 18.13 -0.51 -10.25
CA LYS A 292 17.93 -1.94 -9.95
C LYS A 292 16.62 -2.24 -9.23
N PHE A 293 15.84 -1.23 -8.87
CA PHE A 293 14.61 -1.42 -8.10
C PHE A 293 13.58 -2.33 -8.79
N PRO A 294 13.28 -2.18 -10.11
CA PRO A 294 12.35 -3.08 -10.78
C PRO A 294 12.83 -4.54 -10.79
N ASP A 295 14.13 -4.77 -11.06
CA ASP A 295 14.71 -6.12 -11.10
C ASP A 295 14.65 -6.79 -9.73
N MET A 296 15.01 -6.06 -8.68
CA MET A 296 14.92 -6.50 -7.30
C MET A 296 13.48 -6.86 -6.92
N VAL A 297 12.52 -5.99 -7.23
CA VAL A 297 11.09 -6.25 -6.96
C VAL A 297 10.61 -7.48 -7.72
N HIS A 298 10.98 -7.65 -8.99
CA HIS A 298 10.62 -8.84 -9.76
C HIS A 298 11.19 -10.12 -9.15
N ALA A 299 12.42 -10.10 -8.64
CA ALA A 299 13.03 -11.25 -7.96
C ALA A 299 12.31 -11.61 -6.67
N LEU A 300 11.91 -10.60 -5.87
CA LEU A 300 11.20 -10.77 -4.60
C LEU A 300 9.72 -11.13 -4.75
N LYS A 301 9.04 -10.65 -5.80
CA LYS A 301 7.63 -10.94 -6.08
C LYS A 301 7.42 -12.39 -6.52
N PRO A 302 6.16 -12.90 -6.48
CA PRO A 302 5.84 -14.21 -7.03
C PRO A 302 6.32 -14.38 -8.48
N SER A 303 6.75 -15.59 -8.80
CA SER A 303 7.23 -15.95 -10.14
C SER A 303 6.17 -15.65 -11.20
N PRO A 304 6.54 -15.05 -12.35
CA PRO A 304 5.57 -14.73 -13.39
C PRO A 304 4.98 -15.98 -14.06
N LYS A 305 5.59 -17.16 -13.86
CA LYS A 305 5.10 -18.43 -14.40
C LYS A 305 4.14 -19.15 -13.45
N SER A 306 4.50 -19.27 -12.17
CA SER A 306 3.75 -20.05 -11.18
C SER A 306 2.86 -19.20 -10.29
N HIS A 307 3.11 -17.89 -10.21
CA HIS A 307 2.54 -16.98 -9.23
C HIS A 307 2.78 -17.40 -7.77
N ILE A 308 3.84 -18.18 -7.54
CA ILE A 308 4.31 -18.57 -6.21
C ILE A 308 5.61 -17.80 -5.92
N GLN A 309 5.77 -17.32 -4.69
CA GLN A 309 7.03 -16.73 -4.25
C GLN A 309 8.06 -17.84 -4.02
N GLU A 310 9.22 -17.72 -4.66
CA GLU A 310 10.24 -18.77 -4.67
C GLU A 310 11.60 -18.18 -4.25
N ASN A 311 12.21 -18.69 -3.18
CA ASN A 311 13.43 -18.13 -2.60
C ASN A 311 14.65 -18.23 -3.54
N TRP A 312 14.75 -19.26 -4.37
CA TRP A 312 15.87 -19.38 -5.31
C TRP A 312 15.98 -18.18 -6.27
N ARG A 313 14.87 -17.52 -6.63
CA ARG A 313 14.87 -16.31 -7.48
C ARG A 313 15.50 -15.10 -6.78
N ILE A 314 15.21 -14.99 -5.49
CA ILE A 314 15.76 -13.95 -4.62
C ILE A 314 17.26 -14.15 -4.51
N LEU A 315 17.69 -15.38 -4.21
CA LEU A 315 19.09 -15.73 -4.03
C LEU A 315 19.90 -15.65 -5.34
N ASP A 316 19.30 -15.98 -6.48
CA ASP A 316 19.91 -15.83 -7.80
C ASP A 316 20.20 -14.35 -8.10
N PHE A 317 19.18 -13.48 -8.02
CA PHE A 317 19.36 -12.05 -8.28
C PHE A 317 20.41 -11.42 -7.35
N PHE A 318 20.32 -11.69 -6.05
CA PHE A 318 21.22 -11.09 -5.06
C PHE A 318 22.62 -11.73 -5.03
N SER A 319 22.83 -12.89 -5.67
CA SER A 319 24.20 -13.41 -5.90
C SER A 319 25.05 -12.47 -6.76
N HIS A 320 24.42 -11.61 -7.57
CA HIS A 320 25.08 -10.58 -8.37
C HIS A 320 25.28 -9.25 -7.63
N HIS A 321 24.72 -9.10 -6.42
CA HIS A 321 24.63 -7.83 -5.71
C HIS A 321 25.10 -8.00 -4.24
N PRO A 322 26.42 -8.06 -4.00
CA PRO A 322 26.98 -8.26 -2.66
C PRO A 322 26.60 -7.16 -1.66
N GLU A 323 26.19 -5.97 -2.13
CA GLU A 323 25.72 -4.88 -1.28
C GLU A 323 24.46 -5.21 -0.47
N SER A 324 23.70 -6.22 -0.90
CA SER A 324 22.48 -6.66 -0.25
C SER A 324 22.71 -7.36 1.10
N LEU A 325 23.94 -7.82 1.37
CA LEU A 325 24.30 -8.58 2.57
C LEU A 325 23.87 -7.88 3.85
N HIS A 326 24.06 -6.55 3.92
CA HIS A 326 23.75 -5.82 5.14
C HIS A 326 22.25 -5.88 5.43
N MET A 327 21.40 -5.64 4.44
CA MET A 327 19.95 -5.76 4.56
C MET A 327 19.53 -7.19 4.92
N PHE A 328 20.18 -8.21 4.35
CA PHE A 328 19.90 -9.60 4.70
C PHE A 328 20.22 -9.93 6.16
N THR A 329 21.18 -9.25 6.78
CA THR A 329 21.39 -9.42 8.23
C THR A 329 20.20 -8.94 9.05
N PHE A 330 19.38 -8.00 8.55
CA PHE A 330 18.14 -7.59 9.21
C PHE A 330 16.96 -8.49 8.82
N LEU A 331 16.86 -8.87 7.54
CA LEU A 331 15.74 -9.67 7.05
C LEU A 331 15.72 -11.09 7.61
N PHE A 332 16.88 -11.76 7.70
CA PHE A 332 16.98 -13.15 8.19
C PHE A 332 17.23 -13.21 9.69
N ASP A 333 17.05 -12.10 10.37
CA ASP A 333 17.12 -11.96 11.80
C ASP A 333 15.70 -12.00 12.38
N ASP A 334 15.56 -12.14 13.70
CA ASP A 334 14.26 -12.23 14.38
C ASP A 334 13.44 -10.96 14.13
N ILE A 335 14.09 -9.80 14.04
CA ILE A 335 13.44 -8.52 13.64
C ILE A 335 12.89 -8.53 12.20
N GLY A 336 13.23 -9.56 11.42
CA GLY A 336 12.66 -9.89 10.12
C GLY A 336 11.16 -10.15 10.15
N ILE A 337 10.67 -10.67 11.29
CA ILE A 337 9.29 -11.11 11.46
C ILE A 337 8.69 -10.37 12.65
N LEU A 338 8.09 -9.22 12.37
CA LEU A 338 7.50 -8.36 13.40
C LEU A 338 6.23 -8.97 13.99
N GLN A 339 6.00 -8.73 15.28
CA GLN A 339 4.75 -9.14 15.94
C GLN A 339 3.56 -8.29 15.51
N ASP A 340 3.76 -6.97 15.43
CA ASP A 340 2.76 -5.99 15.03
C ASP A 340 3.47 -4.68 14.66
N TYR A 341 2.70 -3.67 14.22
CA TYR A 341 3.28 -2.39 13.80
C TYR A 341 3.81 -1.55 14.95
N ARG A 342 3.32 -1.71 16.18
CA ARG A 342 3.64 -0.81 17.30
C ARG A 342 4.98 -1.14 17.93
N HIS A 343 5.39 -2.40 17.84
CA HIS A 343 6.64 -2.92 18.38
C HIS A 343 7.75 -3.02 17.34
N MET A 344 7.85 -2.06 16.42
CA MET A 344 8.93 -1.98 15.44
C MET A 344 9.60 -0.61 15.45
N ASP A 345 10.91 -0.61 15.19
CA ASP A 345 11.65 0.59 14.82
C ASP A 345 11.17 1.10 13.45
N GLY A 346 11.42 2.38 13.18
CA GLY A 346 11.29 2.98 11.86
C GLY A 346 12.56 3.75 11.49
N SER A 347 12.86 3.83 10.21
CA SER A 347 14.08 4.44 9.69
C SER A 347 13.81 5.12 8.36
N GLY A 348 14.36 6.32 8.15
CA GLY A 348 14.31 7.01 6.86
C GLY A 348 15.20 6.37 5.79
N VAL A 349 16.14 5.49 6.18
CA VAL A 349 17.14 4.80 5.34
C VAL A 349 18.14 5.76 4.68
N HIS A 350 17.65 6.66 3.84
CA HIS A 350 18.45 7.63 3.11
C HIS A 350 19.09 8.66 4.03
N THR A 351 20.21 9.19 3.55
CA THR A 351 20.75 10.45 4.04
C THR A 351 20.00 11.59 3.36
N TYR A 352 19.39 12.46 4.14
CA TYR A 352 18.70 13.66 3.69
C TYR A 352 19.53 14.90 4.00
N THR A 353 19.11 16.06 3.51
CA THR A 353 19.72 17.35 3.85
C THR A 353 18.73 18.22 4.61
N LEU A 354 19.11 18.68 5.80
CA LEU A 354 18.48 19.79 6.48
C LEU A 354 19.23 21.08 6.14
N ILE A 355 18.48 22.16 5.95
CA ILE A 355 19.03 23.48 5.63
C ILE A 355 18.51 24.47 6.66
N ASN A 356 19.42 25.15 7.35
CA ASN A 356 19.04 26.14 8.35
C ASN A 356 18.78 27.52 7.73
N LYS A 357 18.35 28.50 8.55
CA LYS A 357 18.03 29.87 8.09
C LYS A 357 19.21 30.62 7.45
N THR A 358 20.46 30.22 7.75
CA THR A 358 21.67 30.80 7.14
C THR A 358 22.04 30.16 5.80
N GLY A 359 21.37 29.07 5.43
CA GLY A 359 21.67 28.26 4.25
C GLY A 359 22.75 27.19 4.47
N LYS A 360 23.17 26.94 5.72
CA LYS A 360 24.08 25.83 6.02
C LYS A 360 23.36 24.50 5.88
N GLU A 361 24.01 23.59 5.17
CA GLU A 361 23.56 22.21 4.94
C GLU A 361 24.04 21.28 6.06
N HIS A 362 23.20 20.32 6.40
CA HIS A 362 23.48 19.26 7.35
C HIS A 362 22.94 17.94 6.79
N TYR A 363 23.78 16.92 6.67
CA TYR A 363 23.32 15.58 6.35
C TYR A 363 22.63 14.97 7.57
N VAL A 364 21.49 14.31 7.34
CA VAL A 364 20.66 13.75 8.40
C VAL A 364 20.15 12.35 8.06
N LYS A 365 20.10 11.47 9.05
CA LYS A 365 19.29 10.23 9.02
C LYS A 365 18.22 10.28 10.11
N PHE A 366 17.02 9.80 9.79
CA PHE A 366 15.87 9.79 10.70
C PHE A 366 15.63 8.41 11.30
N HIS A 367 15.38 8.36 12.61
CA HIS A 367 15.16 7.12 13.36
C HIS A 367 13.94 7.25 14.27
N TRP A 368 13.01 6.33 14.14
CA TRP A 368 11.83 6.21 14.99
C TRP A 368 12.00 5.04 15.96
N LYS A 369 11.91 5.31 17.25
CA LYS A 369 12.01 4.30 18.30
C LYS A 369 10.67 4.14 19.01
N PRO A 370 10.06 2.94 19.02
CA PRO A 370 8.78 2.70 19.66
C PRO A 370 8.92 2.84 21.18
N THR A 371 7.98 3.52 21.83
CA THR A 371 8.02 3.67 23.30
C THR A 371 7.66 2.38 24.04
N CYS A 372 6.93 1.46 23.38
CA CYS A 372 6.57 0.15 23.92
C CYS A 372 7.62 -0.95 23.67
N GLY A 373 8.77 -0.59 23.09
CA GLY A 373 9.86 -1.51 22.78
C GLY A 373 9.61 -2.38 21.55
N VAL A 374 10.64 -3.09 21.11
CA VAL A 374 10.60 -3.95 19.90
C VAL A 374 10.21 -5.37 20.27
N LYS A 375 9.31 -5.98 19.49
CA LYS A 375 8.85 -7.37 19.65
C LYS A 375 8.68 -8.04 18.30
N ASN A 376 9.07 -9.30 18.25
CA ASN A 376 9.13 -10.10 17.03
C ASN A 376 8.55 -11.49 17.29
N LEU A 377 8.20 -12.19 16.20
CA LEU A 377 7.77 -13.58 16.24
C LEU A 377 8.90 -14.48 15.77
N LEU A 378 9.00 -15.66 16.36
CA LEU A 378 9.76 -16.76 15.76
C LEU A 378 8.93 -17.44 14.66
N GLU A 379 9.56 -18.27 13.84
CA GLU A 379 8.93 -18.87 12.65
C GLU A 379 7.64 -19.63 12.98
N ASP A 380 7.66 -20.48 14.00
CA ASP A 380 6.51 -21.31 14.38
C ASP A 380 5.35 -20.44 14.90
N GLU A 381 5.67 -19.36 15.60
CA GLU A 381 4.69 -18.38 16.07
C GLU A 381 4.11 -17.60 14.90
N ALA A 382 4.94 -17.20 13.93
CA ALA A 382 4.51 -16.50 12.74
C ALA A 382 3.58 -17.35 11.86
N ILE A 383 3.86 -18.64 11.72
CA ILE A 383 2.97 -19.60 11.04
C ILE A 383 1.63 -19.70 11.78
N THR A 384 1.67 -19.83 13.11
CA THR A 384 0.47 -19.97 13.94
C THR A 384 -0.39 -18.70 13.91
N VAL A 385 0.22 -17.54 14.18
CA VAL A 385 -0.44 -16.23 14.22
C VAL A 385 -0.93 -15.83 12.83
N GLY A 386 -0.08 -15.94 11.80
CA GLY A 386 -0.43 -15.61 10.42
C GLY A 386 -1.48 -16.54 9.84
N GLY A 387 -1.43 -17.84 10.17
CA GLY A 387 -2.41 -18.83 9.77
C GLY A 387 -3.77 -18.63 10.44
N ALA A 388 -3.79 -18.21 11.71
CA ALA A 388 -5.02 -17.88 12.42
C ALA A 388 -5.60 -16.53 11.99
N ASN A 389 -4.76 -15.53 11.74
CA ASN A 389 -5.15 -14.17 11.40
C ASN A 389 -4.13 -13.46 10.50
N HIS A 390 -4.40 -13.47 9.20
CA HIS A 390 -3.61 -12.74 8.19
C HIS A 390 -3.66 -11.20 8.32
N SER A 391 -4.50 -10.67 9.23
CA SER A 391 -4.66 -9.25 9.51
C SER A 391 -4.23 -8.86 10.94
N HIS A 392 -3.53 -9.74 11.66
CA HIS A 392 -3.21 -9.54 13.09
C HIS A 392 -2.56 -8.17 13.39
N ALA A 393 -1.56 -7.73 12.62
CA ALA A 393 -0.91 -6.43 12.84
C ALA A 393 -1.84 -5.23 12.59
N THR A 394 -2.73 -5.32 11.59
CA THR A 394 -3.75 -4.29 11.33
C THR A 394 -4.78 -4.26 12.44
N GLN A 395 -5.21 -5.42 12.92
CA GLN A 395 -6.16 -5.56 14.01
C GLN A 395 -5.58 -5.01 15.32
N ASP A 396 -4.35 -5.39 15.68
CA ASP A 396 -3.66 -4.88 16.87
C ASP A 396 -3.58 -3.35 16.88
N LEU A 397 -3.20 -2.72 15.76
CA LEU A 397 -3.15 -1.27 15.65
C LEU A 397 -4.52 -0.63 15.90
N SER A 398 -5.55 -1.15 15.23
CA SER A 398 -6.92 -0.63 15.33
C SER A 398 -7.48 -0.78 16.75
N ASP A 399 -7.34 -1.97 17.33
CA ASP A 399 -7.87 -2.31 18.65
C ASP A 399 -7.14 -1.52 19.75
N SER A 400 -5.83 -1.32 19.60
CA SER A 400 -5.03 -0.53 20.53
C SER A 400 -5.46 0.93 20.56
N ILE A 401 -5.67 1.54 19.40
CA ILE A 401 -6.18 2.92 19.31
C ILE A 401 -7.60 3.02 19.87
N ALA A 402 -8.47 2.05 19.55
CA ALA A 402 -9.84 2.02 20.06
C ALA A 402 -9.89 1.87 21.60
N ALA A 403 -8.94 1.14 22.18
CA ALA A 403 -8.78 0.98 23.62
C ALA A 403 -8.12 2.18 24.32
N GLY A 404 -7.69 3.22 23.59
CA GLY A 404 -6.95 4.36 24.13
C GLY A 404 -5.47 4.08 24.40
N ASN A 405 -4.96 2.90 24.01
CA ASN A 405 -3.55 2.51 24.12
C ASN A 405 -2.77 3.00 22.90
N TYR A 406 -2.62 4.33 22.80
CA TYR A 406 -2.07 4.98 21.62
C TYR A 406 -0.61 4.58 21.34
N PRO A 407 -0.31 4.02 20.16
CA PRO A 407 1.06 3.77 19.74
C PRO A 407 1.86 5.08 19.65
N GLU A 408 3.09 5.07 20.17
CA GLU A 408 3.98 6.22 20.17
C GLU A 408 5.40 5.86 19.72
N TRP A 409 6.01 6.74 18.93
CA TRP A 409 7.44 6.67 18.56
C TRP A 409 8.13 7.97 18.87
N LYS A 410 9.35 7.89 19.39
CA LYS A 410 10.26 9.03 19.50
C LYS A 410 11.08 9.17 18.22
N LEU A 411 11.13 10.38 17.68
CA LEU A 411 12.00 10.74 16.57
C LEU A 411 13.37 11.11 17.10
N PHE A 412 14.38 10.47 16.53
CA PHE A 412 15.79 10.82 16.67
C PHE A 412 16.39 11.11 15.30
N ILE A 413 17.46 11.89 15.30
CA ILE A 413 18.28 12.15 14.13
C ILE A 413 19.76 11.87 14.41
N GLN A 414 20.48 11.40 13.41
CA GLN A 414 21.94 11.52 13.35
C GLN A 414 22.28 12.67 12.40
N VAL A 415 23.32 13.44 12.72
CA VAL A 415 23.70 14.64 11.95
C VAL A 415 25.17 14.55 11.56
N MET A 416 25.47 14.84 10.30
CA MET A 416 26.82 14.89 9.75
C MET A 416 27.02 16.21 8.99
N ASP A 417 28.18 16.85 9.15
CA ASP A 417 28.56 17.98 8.29
C ASP A 417 28.97 17.41 6.92
N PRO A 418 28.44 17.90 5.78
CA PRO A 418 28.84 17.40 4.46
C PRO A 418 30.36 17.44 4.22
N ALA A 419 31.10 18.35 4.86
CA ALA A 419 32.56 18.40 4.77
C ALA A 419 33.27 17.18 5.40
N ASP A 420 32.57 16.40 6.22
CA ASP A 420 33.09 15.20 6.87
C ASP A 420 32.83 13.91 6.08
N GLU A 421 32.15 13.98 4.93
CA GLU A 421 31.75 12.81 4.12
C GLU A 421 32.93 11.86 3.84
N ASP A 422 34.08 12.43 3.47
CA ASP A 422 35.26 11.66 3.11
C ASP A 422 36.00 11.02 4.28
N ARG A 423 35.68 11.38 5.53
CA ARG A 423 36.38 10.91 6.74
C ARG A 423 36.02 9.48 7.13
N PHE A 424 34.93 8.94 6.58
CA PHE A 424 34.44 7.60 6.90
C PHE A 424 34.92 6.57 5.88
N ASP A 425 35.02 5.31 6.32
CA ASP A 425 35.38 4.16 5.48
C ASP A 425 34.17 3.52 4.76
N PHE A 426 33.04 4.20 4.83
CA PHE A 426 31.83 3.96 4.06
C PHE A 426 31.39 5.27 3.42
N ASP A 427 30.62 5.19 2.34
CA ASP A 427 29.97 6.36 1.75
C ASP A 427 28.70 6.70 2.57
N PRO A 428 28.60 7.90 3.18
CA PRO A 428 27.43 8.29 3.96
C PRO A 428 26.12 8.36 3.16
N LEU A 429 26.18 8.45 1.83
CA LEU A 429 25.03 8.48 0.93
C LEU A 429 24.61 7.08 0.47
N ASP A 430 25.43 6.05 0.72
CA ASP A 430 25.09 4.66 0.42
C ASP A 430 24.00 4.13 1.38
N VAL A 431 22.83 3.83 0.83
CA VAL A 431 21.65 3.34 1.56
C VAL A 431 21.80 1.91 2.07
N THR A 432 22.88 1.21 1.69
CA THR A 432 23.22 -0.11 2.24
C THR A 432 24.03 0.04 3.54
N LYS A 433 24.30 1.27 4.00
CA LYS A 433 25.12 1.57 5.17
C LYS A 433 24.35 2.29 6.28
N THR A 434 24.63 1.90 7.52
CA THR A 434 24.25 2.66 8.71
C THR A 434 25.36 3.62 9.10
N TRP A 435 25.01 4.66 9.86
CA TRP A 435 25.97 5.53 10.53
C TRP A 435 26.20 5.02 11.96
N PRO A 436 27.43 4.72 12.38
CA PRO A 436 27.70 4.19 13.71
C PRO A 436 27.26 5.17 14.81
N GLU A 437 26.40 4.73 15.73
CA GLU A 437 25.82 5.58 16.79
C GLU A 437 26.87 6.02 17.84
N ASP A 438 27.99 5.31 17.96
CA ASP A 438 29.12 5.68 18.82
C ASP A 438 29.93 6.86 18.26
N ILE A 439 29.89 7.07 16.94
CA ILE A 439 30.57 8.19 16.26
C ILE A 439 29.58 9.33 15.99
N LEU A 440 28.37 9.01 15.55
CA LEU A 440 27.31 9.94 15.20
C LEU A 440 26.08 9.64 16.07
N PRO A 441 26.01 10.17 17.30
CA PRO A 441 24.98 9.79 18.25
C PRO A 441 23.59 10.26 17.85
N LEU A 442 22.58 9.50 18.28
CA LEU A 442 21.17 9.85 18.14
C LEU A 442 20.83 11.08 18.97
N GLN A 443 20.25 12.09 18.32
CA GLN A 443 19.77 13.32 18.94
C GLN A 443 18.24 13.32 18.93
N PRO A 444 17.57 13.52 20.09
CA PRO A 444 16.12 13.54 20.14
C PRO A 444 15.55 14.78 19.43
N VAL A 445 14.40 14.62 18.78
CA VAL A 445 13.71 15.70 18.06
C VAL A 445 12.28 15.89 18.55
N GLY A 446 11.51 14.82 18.60
CA GLY A 446 10.07 14.89 18.85
C GLY A 446 9.46 13.52 19.08
N GLN A 447 8.13 13.48 19.13
CA GLN A 447 7.37 12.25 19.27
C GLN A 447 6.16 12.24 18.33
N MET A 448 5.83 11.05 17.84
CA MET A 448 4.65 10.78 17.05
C MET A 448 3.69 9.93 17.86
N VAL A 449 2.43 10.35 17.97
CA VAL A 449 1.36 9.61 18.66
C VAL A 449 0.23 9.33 17.68
N LEU A 450 -0.13 8.06 17.50
CA LEU A 450 -1.27 7.63 16.69
C LEU A 450 -2.51 7.51 17.59
N SER A 451 -3.45 8.43 17.45
CA SER A 451 -4.56 8.61 18.40
C SER A 451 -5.95 8.34 17.84
N LYS A 452 -6.10 8.17 16.52
CA LYS A 452 -7.42 7.96 15.91
C LYS A 452 -7.38 7.00 14.71
N ASN A 453 -8.29 6.05 14.68
CA ASN A 453 -8.50 5.17 13.54
C ASN A 453 -9.06 5.94 12.34
N ILE A 454 -8.75 5.46 11.13
CA ILE A 454 -9.37 5.97 9.91
C ILE A 454 -10.86 5.65 9.88
N ASP A 455 -11.67 6.52 9.27
CA ASP A 455 -13.13 6.37 9.21
C ASP A 455 -13.52 5.42 8.05
N ASN A 456 -12.76 5.44 6.95
CA ASN A 456 -12.95 4.51 5.82
C ASN A 456 -11.59 4.04 5.25
N PHE A 457 -11.39 2.71 5.22
CA PHE A 457 -10.13 2.13 4.75
C PHE A 457 -9.81 2.48 3.29
N PHE A 458 -10.78 2.38 2.38
CA PHE A 458 -10.52 2.65 0.98
C PHE A 458 -10.18 4.13 0.72
N ALA A 459 -10.93 5.05 1.33
CA ALA A 459 -10.77 6.48 1.14
C ALA A 459 -9.52 7.06 1.82
N GLU A 460 -9.09 6.49 2.96
CA GLU A 460 -8.05 7.10 3.80
C GLU A 460 -6.78 6.25 3.93
N ASN A 461 -6.80 4.97 3.54
CA ASN A 461 -5.62 4.11 3.48
C ASN A 461 -5.32 3.69 2.03
N GLU A 462 -6.28 3.15 1.29
CA GLU A 462 -6.00 2.63 -0.06
C GLU A 462 -5.64 3.77 -1.04
N GLN A 463 -6.35 4.89 -0.99
CA GLN A 463 -6.11 6.07 -1.83
C GLN A 463 -5.02 7.02 -1.32
N LEU A 464 -4.43 6.74 -0.16
CA LEU A 464 -3.38 7.58 0.41
C LEU A 464 -2.14 7.56 -0.50
N ALA A 465 -1.66 8.72 -0.93
CA ALA A 465 -0.45 8.82 -1.75
C ALA A 465 0.61 9.64 -1.02
N PHE A 466 1.74 9.00 -0.71
CA PHE A 466 2.96 9.65 -0.23
C PHE A 466 3.75 10.23 -1.42
N CYS A 467 3.06 11.02 -2.23
CA CYS A 467 3.57 11.73 -3.41
C CYS A 467 2.61 12.90 -3.72
N PRO A 468 3.06 14.16 -3.65
CA PRO A 468 2.18 15.33 -3.68
C PRO A 468 1.54 15.63 -5.05
N SER A 469 1.81 14.82 -6.08
CA SER A 469 1.38 15.08 -7.46
C SER A 469 -0.11 14.80 -7.72
N ILE A 470 -0.80 14.04 -6.86
CA ILE A 470 -2.23 13.72 -7.01
C ILE A 470 -2.98 14.12 -5.73
N ILE A 471 -3.76 15.20 -5.83
CA ILE A 471 -4.50 15.78 -4.71
C ILE A 471 -5.94 15.26 -4.71
N VAL A 472 -6.22 14.30 -3.83
CA VAL A 472 -7.58 13.95 -3.37
C VAL A 472 -7.77 14.46 -1.95
N PRO A 473 -8.99 14.53 -1.37
CA PRO A 473 -9.19 15.07 -0.01
C PRO A 473 -8.31 14.43 1.07
N ALA A 474 -7.94 13.15 0.94
CA ALA A 474 -7.00 12.49 1.85
C ALA A 474 -5.55 13.01 1.73
N ASN A 475 -5.15 13.47 0.55
CA ASN A 475 -3.81 13.98 0.22
C ASN A 475 -3.78 15.52 0.14
N ALA A 476 -4.88 16.20 0.50
CA ALA A 476 -5.02 17.64 0.34
C ALA A 476 -4.11 18.38 1.32
N PRO A 477 -3.34 19.38 0.84
CA PRO A 477 -2.51 20.15 1.73
C PRO A 477 -3.36 20.95 2.70
N LYS A 478 -2.91 21.02 3.96
CA LYS A 478 -3.57 21.83 5.00
C LYS A 478 -3.10 23.28 5.05
N CYS A 479 -2.10 23.64 4.26
CA CYS A 479 -1.68 25.02 4.10
C CYS A 479 -2.37 25.65 2.87
N VAL A 480 -2.34 26.97 2.80
CA VAL A 480 -2.73 27.68 1.58
C VAL A 480 -1.84 27.22 0.42
N TYR A 481 -2.44 26.97 -0.75
CA TYR A 481 -1.74 26.62 -1.97
C TYR A 481 -2.33 27.38 -3.15
N HIS A 482 -1.47 27.75 -4.09
CA HIS A 482 -1.86 28.41 -5.33
C HIS A 482 -0.94 27.89 -6.45
N ASN A 483 -1.54 27.33 -7.50
CA ASN A 483 -0.87 26.88 -8.71
C ASN A 483 -1.83 27.02 -9.91
N ASN A 484 -1.29 26.79 -11.10
CA ASN A 484 -1.97 26.94 -12.39
C ASN A 484 -2.46 25.60 -12.99
N HIS A 485 -2.75 24.58 -12.16
CA HIS A 485 -3.31 23.31 -12.64
C HIS A 485 -4.84 23.31 -12.51
N HIS A 486 -5.57 23.24 -13.62
CA HIS A 486 -7.04 23.43 -13.68
C HIS A 486 -7.85 22.23 -14.18
N GLU A 487 -7.23 21.29 -14.89
CA GLU A 487 -7.93 20.16 -15.51
C GLU A 487 -7.55 18.84 -14.81
N GLY A 488 -7.80 17.71 -15.48
CA GLY A 488 -7.47 16.38 -14.97
C GLY A 488 -8.71 15.55 -14.64
N PHE A 489 -8.54 14.23 -14.70
CA PHE A 489 -9.60 13.29 -14.39
C PHE A 489 -10.05 13.45 -12.93
N MET A 490 -11.37 13.61 -12.72
CA MET A 490 -11.96 13.83 -11.39
C MET A 490 -11.40 15.07 -10.66
N ASN A 491 -11.21 16.18 -11.36
CA ASN A 491 -10.85 17.43 -10.70
C ASN A 491 -12.02 17.96 -9.84
N PHE A 492 -11.86 17.92 -8.52
CA PHE A 492 -12.82 18.43 -7.54
C PHE A 492 -12.57 19.89 -7.14
N MET A 493 -11.47 20.49 -7.61
CA MET A 493 -11.14 21.87 -7.31
C MET A 493 -12.08 22.80 -8.05
N HIS A 494 -12.85 23.58 -7.30
CA HIS A 494 -13.58 24.70 -7.87
C HIS A 494 -12.60 25.86 -8.09
N ARG A 495 -12.42 26.23 -9.36
CA ARG A 495 -11.55 27.31 -9.84
C ARG A 495 -12.34 28.11 -10.87
N ASP A 496 -12.57 29.38 -10.58
CA ASP A 496 -13.28 30.32 -11.46
C ASP A 496 -12.35 31.38 -12.06
N GLU A 497 -11.04 31.26 -11.82
CA GLU A 497 -10.05 32.22 -12.31
C GLU A 497 -9.87 32.11 -13.83
N GLU A 498 -9.84 33.26 -14.52
CA GLU A 498 -9.59 33.33 -15.97
C GLU A 498 -8.11 33.11 -16.35
N VAL A 499 -7.21 33.26 -15.39
CA VAL A 499 -5.76 33.18 -15.60
C VAL A 499 -5.24 31.87 -15.02
N ASN A 500 -4.77 30.98 -15.90
CA ASN A 500 -4.16 29.70 -15.55
C ASN A 500 -2.68 29.62 -16.00
N TYR A 501 -2.00 30.76 -16.04
CA TYR A 501 -0.61 30.86 -16.45
C TYR A 501 0.12 31.95 -15.65
N PHE A 502 1.45 31.83 -15.56
CA PHE A 502 2.29 32.80 -14.88
C PHE A 502 3.49 33.14 -15.78
N SER A 503 3.88 34.41 -15.98
CA SER A 503 3.37 35.64 -15.37
C SER A 503 2.17 36.26 -16.12
N SER A 504 1.28 36.94 -15.39
CA SER A 504 0.13 37.66 -15.96
C SER A 504 0.06 39.10 -15.43
N ARG A 505 -0.62 39.97 -16.16
CA ARG A 505 -0.97 41.34 -15.71
C ARG A 505 -2.36 41.39 -15.06
N PHE A 506 -3.17 40.36 -15.26
CA PHE A 506 -4.54 40.26 -14.76
C PHE A 506 -4.63 39.45 -13.46
N ASP A 507 -3.62 38.64 -13.16
CA ASP A 507 -3.47 37.95 -11.88
C ASP A 507 -2.31 38.60 -11.10
N PRO A 508 -2.54 39.07 -9.86
CA PRO A 508 -1.50 39.66 -9.01
C PRO A 508 -0.54 38.63 -8.39
N ALA A 509 -0.65 37.34 -8.72
CA ALA A 509 0.27 36.31 -8.27
C ALA A 509 1.73 36.72 -8.50
N ARG A 510 2.56 36.42 -7.50
CA ARG A 510 3.99 36.74 -7.49
C ARG A 510 4.78 35.55 -6.99
N HIS A 511 6.06 35.51 -7.35
CA HIS A 511 6.97 34.54 -6.76
C HIS A 511 6.97 34.65 -5.23
N ALA A 512 6.98 33.50 -4.55
CA ALA A 512 7.20 33.44 -3.12
C ALA A 512 8.62 33.94 -2.78
N GLU A 513 8.85 34.23 -1.50
CA GLU A 513 10.19 34.51 -1.01
C GLU A 513 11.12 33.33 -1.28
N LYS A 514 12.39 33.63 -1.59
CA LYS A 514 13.38 32.59 -1.75
C LYS A 514 13.63 31.94 -0.39
N TYR A 515 13.50 30.63 -0.33
CA TYR A 515 14.05 29.84 0.76
C TYR A 515 15.55 29.57 0.48
N PRO A 516 16.34 29.22 1.50
CA PRO A 516 17.73 28.84 1.30
C PRO A 516 17.84 27.66 0.33
N ILE A 517 18.61 27.82 -0.75
CA ILE A 517 18.85 26.78 -1.76
C ILE A 517 20.29 26.29 -1.58
N PRO A 518 20.53 24.96 -1.62
CA PRO A 518 21.88 24.41 -1.63
C PRO A 518 22.78 25.09 -2.66
N THR A 519 23.96 25.53 -2.23
CA THR A 519 24.94 26.20 -3.12
C THR A 519 26.04 25.26 -3.61
N ALA A 520 25.98 23.99 -3.25
CA ALA A 520 26.96 22.99 -3.66
C ALA A 520 27.10 22.96 -5.19
N ILE A 521 28.33 23.15 -5.67
CA ILE A 521 28.66 23.09 -7.10
C ILE A 521 29.02 21.64 -7.41
N CYS A 522 28.16 20.93 -8.15
CA CYS A 522 28.49 19.61 -8.66
C CYS A 522 29.41 19.72 -9.88
N SER A 523 30.65 19.23 -9.76
CA SER A 523 31.60 19.12 -10.87
C SER A 523 31.91 17.66 -11.16
N GLY A 524 31.96 17.27 -12.44
CA GLY A 524 32.34 15.91 -12.82
C GLY A 524 31.98 15.59 -14.27
N LYS A 525 32.32 14.37 -14.68
CA LYS A 525 31.89 13.80 -15.96
C LYS A 525 30.57 13.07 -15.74
N ARG A 526 29.61 13.25 -16.64
CA ARG A 526 28.40 12.43 -16.66
C ARG A 526 28.77 11.00 -17.04
N ASP A 527 28.70 10.08 -16.08
CA ASP A 527 29.04 8.68 -16.25
C ASP A 527 28.04 7.76 -15.52
N LYS A 528 28.12 6.45 -15.79
CA LYS A 528 27.43 5.40 -15.01
C LYS A 528 28.48 4.53 -14.36
N CYS A 529 28.77 4.79 -13.09
CA CYS A 529 29.79 4.09 -12.32
C CYS A 529 29.27 3.71 -10.95
N ILE A 530 29.91 2.70 -10.36
CA ILE A 530 29.70 2.35 -8.96
C ILE A 530 30.42 3.37 -8.07
N ILE A 531 29.92 3.56 -6.85
CA ILE A 531 30.57 4.40 -5.83
C ILE A 531 31.93 3.81 -5.43
N GLU A 532 32.87 4.65 -4.99
CA GLU A 532 34.23 4.19 -4.66
C GLU A 532 34.28 3.36 -3.36
N LYS A 533 33.56 3.78 -2.32
CA LYS A 533 33.59 3.18 -0.98
C LYS A 533 32.48 2.15 -0.75
N GLU A 534 32.38 1.15 -1.65
CA GLU A 534 31.31 0.13 -1.58
C GLU A 534 31.26 -0.62 -0.24
N ASN A 535 32.41 -1.06 0.27
CA ASN A 535 32.58 -1.73 1.57
C ASN A 535 31.44 -2.71 1.96
N ASN A 536 31.15 -3.69 1.09
CA ASN A 536 29.94 -4.51 1.18
C ASN A 536 29.92 -5.51 2.36
N PHE A 537 31.06 -5.79 3.00
CA PHE A 537 31.21 -6.92 3.93
C PHE A 537 31.43 -6.52 5.39
N LYS A 538 31.91 -5.30 5.66
CA LYS A 538 32.29 -4.87 7.02
C LYS A 538 31.08 -4.78 7.96
N GLN A 539 30.11 -3.93 7.64
CA GLN A 539 28.93 -3.71 8.49
C GLN A 539 28.05 -4.96 8.67
N PRO A 540 27.77 -5.79 7.64
CA PRO A 540 27.08 -7.06 7.86
C PRO A 540 27.81 -7.97 8.85
N GLY A 541 29.15 -7.97 8.83
CA GLY A 541 29.97 -8.80 9.72
C GLY A 541 29.96 -8.28 11.15
N GLU A 542 30.08 -6.96 11.33
CA GLU A 542 29.94 -6.30 12.63
C GLU A 542 28.57 -6.62 13.24
N ARG A 543 27.52 -6.55 12.42
CA ARG A 543 26.17 -6.86 12.87
C ARG A 543 25.97 -8.32 13.23
N TYR A 544 26.45 -9.27 12.42
CA TYR A 544 26.41 -10.70 12.77
C TYR A 544 27.11 -10.99 14.10
N ARG A 545 28.27 -10.38 14.34
CA ARG A 545 29.02 -10.53 15.60
C ARG A 545 28.32 -9.90 16.80
N SER A 546 27.43 -8.93 16.59
CA SER A 546 26.64 -8.32 17.67
C SER A 546 25.49 -9.20 18.19
N PHE A 547 25.13 -10.24 17.44
CA PHE A 547 24.05 -11.14 17.84
C PHE A 547 24.40 -12.00 19.05
N ALA A 548 23.40 -12.28 19.88
CA ALA A 548 23.47 -13.35 20.86
C ALA A 548 23.68 -14.72 20.17
N PRO A 549 24.33 -15.70 20.82
CA PRO A 549 24.67 -16.98 20.18
C PRO A 549 23.46 -17.74 19.59
N ASP A 550 22.34 -17.78 20.30
CA ASP A 550 21.10 -18.43 19.85
C ASP A 550 20.51 -17.74 18.60
N ARG A 551 20.63 -16.41 18.53
CA ARG A 551 20.22 -15.59 17.39
C ARG A 551 21.13 -15.84 16.18
N GLN A 552 22.44 -16.04 16.39
CA GLN A 552 23.35 -16.45 15.31
C GLN A 552 22.99 -17.83 14.77
N GLU A 553 22.60 -18.78 15.62
CA GLU A 553 22.18 -20.12 15.21
C GLU A 553 20.92 -20.08 14.34
N ARG A 554 19.90 -19.31 14.73
CA ARG A 554 18.70 -19.09 13.92
C ARG A 554 19.01 -18.42 12.58
N PHE A 555 19.87 -17.40 12.57
CA PHE A 555 20.32 -16.75 11.35
C PHE A 555 21.00 -17.74 10.38
N VAL A 556 21.90 -18.58 10.89
CA VAL A 556 22.57 -19.64 10.10
C VAL A 556 21.56 -20.66 9.58
N LYS A 557 20.61 -21.09 10.42
CA LYS A 557 19.56 -22.04 10.02
C LYS A 557 18.72 -21.52 8.85
N ARG A 558 18.25 -20.27 8.91
CA ARG A 558 17.48 -19.62 7.83
C ARG A 558 18.26 -19.57 6.51
N TRP A 559 19.56 -19.28 6.58
CA TRP A 559 20.44 -19.30 5.41
C TRP A 559 20.63 -20.70 4.84
N ILE A 560 20.82 -21.72 5.68
CA ILE A 560 20.92 -23.12 5.25
C ILE A 560 19.63 -23.53 4.54
N GLU A 561 18.47 -23.25 5.12
CA GLU A 561 17.17 -23.57 4.53
C GLU A 561 16.99 -22.89 3.17
N ALA A 562 17.29 -21.59 3.07
CA ALA A 562 17.17 -20.85 1.83
C ALA A 562 18.12 -21.36 0.73
N LEU A 563 19.38 -21.68 1.08
CA LEU A 563 20.39 -22.18 0.14
C LEU A 563 20.24 -23.67 -0.20
N SER A 564 19.42 -24.40 0.54
CA SER A 564 19.11 -25.82 0.31
C SER A 564 18.03 -26.04 -0.74
N ASP A 565 17.38 -24.97 -1.23
CA ASP A 565 16.41 -25.08 -2.32
C ASP A 565 17.03 -25.80 -3.53
N PRO A 566 16.38 -26.84 -4.10
CA PRO A 566 16.92 -27.61 -5.21
C PRO A 566 17.27 -26.80 -6.46
N ARG A 567 16.66 -25.63 -6.63
CA ARG A 567 16.90 -24.73 -7.77
C ARG A 567 18.06 -23.78 -7.53
N VAL A 568 18.56 -23.67 -6.29
CA VAL A 568 19.81 -22.98 -5.98
C VAL A 568 20.97 -23.87 -6.42
N THR A 569 21.57 -23.51 -7.56
CA THR A 569 22.70 -24.26 -8.13
C THR A 569 23.92 -24.24 -7.21
N TYR A 570 24.85 -25.17 -7.44
CA TYR A 570 26.13 -25.17 -6.73
C TYR A 570 26.88 -23.84 -6.87
N GLU A 571 26.81 -23.21 -8.04
CA GLU A 571 27.42 -21.91 -8.31
C GLU A 571 26.83 -20.81 -7.43
N ILE A 572 25.51 -20.63 -7.44
CA ILE A 572 24.82 -19.63 -6.60
C ILE A 572 25.17 -19.87 -5.13
N ARG A 573 25.14 -21.14 -4.69
CA ARG A 573 25.48 -21.52 -3.33
C ARG A 573 26.93 -21.19 -2.97
N SER A 574 27.87 -21.43 -3.87
CA SER A 574 29.30 -21.08 -3.69
C SER A 574 29.51 -19.58 -3.56
N ILE A 575 28.81 -18.77 -4.37
CA ILE A 575 28.86 -17.31 -4.31
C ILE A 575 28.39 -16.81 -2.93
N TRP A 576 27.23 -17.27 -2.47
CA TRP A 576 26.71 -16.88 -1.15
C TRP A 576 27.62 -17.30 0.00
N VAL A 577 28.16 -18.53 -0.03
CA VAL A 577 29.13 -18.98 0.97
C VAL A 577 30.40 -18.13 0.94
N SER A 578 30.86 -17.71 -0.24
CA SER A 578 32.01 -16.80 -0.38
C SER A 578 31.73 -15.42 0.20
N TYR A 579 30.58 -14.82 -0.11
CA TYR A 579 30.14 -13.53 0.47
C TYR A 579 30.05 -13.56 1.99
N TRP A 580 29.44 -14.61 2.55
CA TRP A 580 29.36 -14.77 4.01
C TRP A 580 30.73 -15.06 4.65
N SER A 581 31.64 -15.71 3.93
CA SER A 581 33.03 -15.93 4.39
C SER A 581 33.84 -14.63 4.43
N GLN A 582 33.62 -13.71 3.49
CA GLN A 582 34.23 -12.37 3.49
C GLN A 582 33.67 -11.49 4.61
N THR A 583 32.40 -11.69 4.97
CA THR A 583 31.72 -11.00 6.05
C THR A 583 32.20 -11.46 7.44
N ASP A 584 32.23 -12.77 7.66
CA ASP A 584 32.75 -13.39 8.88
C ASP A 584 33.20 -14.83 8.61
N LYS A 585 34.45 -15.15 8.97
CA LYS A 585 35.04 -16.48 8.70
C LYS A 585 34.27 -17.61 9.36
N SER A 586 33.76 -17.41 10.58
CA SER A 586 33.05 -18.45 11.32
C SER A 586 31.67 -18.73 10.70
N LEU A 587 30.99 -17.68 10.23
CA LEU A 587 29.72 -17.78 9.52
C LEU A 587 29.89 -18.57 8.22
N GLY A 588 30.87 -18.20 7.39
CA GLY A 588 31.18 -18.90 6.15
C GLY A 588 31.49 -20.39 6.37
N GLN A 589 32.26 -20.72 7.41
CA GLN A 589 32.59 -22.11 7.77
C GLN A 589 31.36 -22.91 8.20
N LYS A 590 30.47 -22.33 9.01
CA LYS A 590 29.22 -22.98 9.44
C LYS A 590 28.34 -23.31 8.22
N LEU A 591 28.15 -22.35 7.32
CA LEU A 591 27.35 -22.54 6.10
C LEU A 591 27.98 -23.58 5.17
N SER A 592 29.29 -23.49 4.93
CA SER A 592 30.05 -24.42 4.09
C SER A 592 29.94 -25.87 4.59
N SER A 593 30.06 -26.08 5.91
CA SER A 593 30.01 -27.40 6.53
C SER A 593 28.64 -28.05 6.40
N CYS A 594 27.56 -27.29 6.58
CA CYS A 594 26.20 -27.82 6.48
C CYS A 594 25.76 -28.06 5.03
N LEU A 595 26.21 -27.22 4.09
CA LEU A 595 25.78 -27.27 2.70
C LEU A 595 26.68 -28.13 1.79
N SER A 596 27.78 -28.67 2.33
CA SER A 596 28.81 -29.44 1.61
C SER A 596 29.41 -28.70 0.40
N VAL A 597 29.60 -27.38 0.53
CA VAL A 597 30.15 -26.50 -0.53
C VAL A 597 31.43 -25.83 -0.05
N ARG A 598 32.45 -25.74 -0.91
CA ARG A 598 33.69 -25.02 -0.61
C ARG A 598 33.58 -23.56 -1.07
N PRO A 599 34.10 -22.57 -0.31
CA PRO A 599 34.15 -21.18 -0.78
C PRO A 599 34.98 -21.06 -2.06
N SER A 600 34.47 -20.34 -3.06
CA SER A 600 35.27 -19.86 -4.20
C SER A 600 36.04 -18.62 -3.75
N TYR A 601 37.36 -18.76 -3.60
CA TYR A 601 38.27 -17.65 -3.29
C TYR A 601 38.64 -16.86 -4.54
#